data_AF-A0A8J4F7R6-F1
#
_entry.id   AF-A0A8J4F7R6-F1
#
_cell.length_a   1.000
_cell.length_b   1.000
_cell.length_c   1.000
_cell.angle_alpha   90.00
_cell.angle_beta   90.00
_cell.angle_gamma   90.00
#
_symmetry.space_group_name_H-M   'P 1'
#
loop_
_entity.id
_entity.type
_entity.pdbx_description
1 polymer ?
#
loop_
_entity_poly.entity_id
_entity_poly.type
_entity_poly.pdbx_seq_one_letter_code
_entity_poly.pdbx_strand_id
1 'polypeptide(L)'
;MRALLATTASVGTFKAAAGKLIVLAHKSVINKGPRANQNSFQHVAAFCTSFPSSSTRFPRCNPCPPRLSMQPQNGDPMVLPGPSGDSGRAAEAGVPGPVRIAVGQMTSNGDQEANLATCARLAKDAAEAGCRMLFLPECFSFIGESQAESVAASQPLNGPLMEQYRQLARSLGLWLSLGGFQETGPDPGHIYNTHVVLDSNGELVARYRKIHLFDVDVPSGPVLMESRSTAPGTEAVAVDTPAGRLGLTTCYDLRFPELFAHLAWERGAQVLAVPSAFTVITGAAHWEVLLRARAIECQAYVVAAAQAGRHNNKRESYGHALVVDPWGTVVARLPDPGVTGIAVAEVDFGLLARTRERMPCQLHREKGRAAYANDVAGVSVSARVASATADVVAG
;
A
#
# COMPACT_ATOMS: atom_id res chain seq x y z
N MET A 1 -23.66 67.91 12.98
CA MET A 1 -23.50 68.30 11.56
C MET A 1 -23.99 67.16 10.68
N ARG A 2 -25.15 67.39 10.02
CA ARG A 2 -25.77 66.74 8.84
C ARG A 2 -25.46 65.25 8.53
N ALA A 3 -26.47 64.39 8.78
CA ALA A 3 -27.38 63.76 7.79
C ALA A 3 -26.80 63.23 6.45
N LEU A 4 -27.32 62.21 5.75
CA LEU A 4 -28.26 61.08 5.91
C LEU A 4 -28.32 60.44 4.48
N LEU A 5 -28.76 59.18 4.38
CA LEU A 5 -29.51 58.55 3.26
C LEU A 5 -28.81 57.67 2.21
N ALA A 6 -29.32 56.44 2.22
CA ALA A 6 -29.37 55.42 1.18
C ALA A 6 -30.54 55.65 0.20
N THR A 7 -30.48 55.04 -0.99
CA THR A 7 -31.58 54.57 -1.91
C THR A 7 -30.94 54.26 -3.28
N THR A 8 -31.32 53.33 -4.16
CA THR A 8 -32.23 52.17 -4.26
C THR A 8 -31.92 51.46 -5.61
N ALA A 9 -32.47 50.26 -5.78
CA ALA A 9 -32.30 49.31 -6.88
C ALA A 9 -32.71 49.77 -8.31
N SER A 10 -32.24 49.04 -9.32
CA SER A 10 -32.96 48.78 -10.57
C SER A 10 -32.57 47.44 -11.19
N VAL A 11 -33.59 46.70 -11.63
CA VAL A 11 -33.60 45.37 -12.22
C VAL A 11 -33.50 45.49 -13.75
N GLY A 12 -32.79 44.57 -14.40
CA GLY A 12 -32.82 44.40 -15.85
C GLY A 12 -32.54 42.96 -16.25
N THR A 13 -33.60 42.18 -16.47
CA THR A 13 -33.59 40.85 -17.08
C THR A 13 -33.52 40.93 -18.60
N PHE A 14 -32.68 40.12 -19.25
CA PHE A 14 -32.94 39.61 -20.61
C PHE A 14 -32.55 38.13 -20.75
N LYS A 15 -33.36 37.44 -21.53
CA LYS A 15 -33.50 36.00 -21.71
C LYS A 15 -32.53 35.41 -22.75
N ALA A 16 -32.31 34.10 -22.57
CA ALA A 16 -32.32 33.02 -23.57
C ALA A 16 -31.03 32.49 -24.23
N ALA A 17 -31.03 31.15 -24.27
CA ALA A 17 -30.60 30.25 -25.34
C ALA A 17 -29.24 29.52 -25.22
N ALA A 18 -29.38 28.25 -24.80
CA ALA A 18 -28.69 27.03 -25.23
C ALA A 18 -27.66 27.11 -26.38
N GLY A 19 -26.54 26.37 -26.23
CA GLY A 19 -25.80 25.87 -27.39
C GLY A 19 -24.34 25.48 -27.16
N LYS A 20 -24.11 24.16 -26.98
CA LYS A 20 -22.97 23.34 -27.45
C LYS A 20 -21.53 23.91 -27.45
N LEU A 21 -20.74 23.36 -26.52
CA LEU A 21 -19.45 22.67 -26.70
C LEU A 21 -18.79 22.72 -28.09
N ILE A 22 -17.71 23.49 -28.22
CA ILE A 22 -16.57 23.23 -29.12
C ILE A 22 -15.30 23.74 -28.41
N VAL A 23 -14.42 22.84 -27.95
CA VAL A 23 -13.04 23.22 -27.56
C VAL A 23 -12.09 22.57 -28.55
N LEU A 24 -11.49 23.44 -29.36
CA LEU A 24 -10.44 23.16 -30.33
C LEU A 24 -9.11 22.87 -29.60
N ALA A 25 -8.45 21.80 -30.03
CA ALA A 25 -7.07 21.50 -29.69
C ALA A 25 -6.12 22.54 -30.31
N HIS A 26 -5.19 23.07 -29.52
CA HIS A 26 -4.06 23.84 -30.04
C HIS A 26 -2.74 23.14 -29.71
N LYS A 27 -2.10 22.66 -30.78
CA LYS A 27 -0.67 22.30 -30.82
C LYS A 27 0.16 23.58 -30.71
N SER A 28 1.22 23.53 -29.90
CA SER A 28 2.28 24.54 -29.93
C SER A 28 3.56 23.92 -30.50
N VAL A 29 4.05 24.57 -31.54
CA VAL A 29 5.21 24.23 -32.35
C VAL A 29 6.46 24.91 -31.78
N ILE A 30 7.57 24.19 -31.89
CA ILE A 30 8.96 24.55 -31.58
C ILE A 30 9.42 25.74 -32.45
N ASN A 31 10.19 26.68 -31.88
CA ASN A 31 11.15 27.44 -32.68
C ASN A 31 12.45 27.76 -31.92
N LYS A 32 13.58 27.71 -32.65
CA LYS A 32 14.98 27.71 -32.18
C LYS A 32 15.62 29.11 -32.25
N GLY A 33 16.34 29.48 -31.16
CA GLY A 33 17.63 30.23 -31.10
C GLY A 33 17.64 31.74 -31.39
N PRO A 34 18.79 32.47 -31.21
CA PRO A 34 20.11 32.04 -30.69
C PRO A 34 20.83 32.99 -29.66
N ARG A 35 21.87 32.45 -28.97
CA ARG A 35 23.13 33.06 -28.37
C ARG A 35 22.98 34.29 -27.42
N ALA A 36 23.75 34.52 -26.35
CA ALA A 36 24.90 33.93 -25.64
C ALA A 36 25.04 34.67 -24.28
N ASN A 37 25.57 34.05 -23.22
CA ASN A 37 26.70 34.62 -22.45
C ASN A 37 27.25 33.64 -21.39
N GLN A 38 28.56 33.79 -21.13
CA GLN A 38 29.44 32.98 -20.29
C GLN A 38 29.30 33.26 -18.78
N ASN A 39 29.94 32.37 -18.00
CA ASN A 39 30.37 32.48 -16.59
C ASN A 39 29.40 32.01 -15.50
N SER A 40 29.59 30.78 -15.02
CA SER A 40 30.14 30.48 -13.69
C SER A 40 29.91 29.00 -13.32
N PHE A 41 30.96 28.18 -13.44
CA PHE A 41 31.04 26.84 -12.87
C PHE A 41 32.41 26.71 -12.20
N GLN A 42 32.50 27.09 -10.93
CA GLN A 42 33.55 26.65 -10.02
C GLN A 42 32.99 26.71 -8.60
N HIS A 43 32.86 25.53 -7.97
CA HIS A 43 32.98 25.25 -6.54
C HIS A 43 32.23 23.95 -6.23
N VAL A 44 32.92 22.81 -6.20
CA VAL A 44 32.87 21.78 -5.13
C VAL A 44 34.05 20.83 -5.39
N ALA A 45 35.20 21.14 -4.79
CA ALA A 45 36.30 20.17 -4.64
C ALA A 45 37.24 20.66 -3.53
N ALA A 46 36.95 20.30 -2.28
CA ALA A 46 37.94 20.24 -1.19
C ALA A 46 37.24 19.65 0.03
N PHE A 47 37.57 18.40 0.39
CA PHE A 47 37.80 17.93 1.77
C PHE A 47 38.00 16.41 1.73
N CYS A 48 39.26 15.98 1.69
CA CYS A 48 39.73 14.67 2.18
C CYS A 48 41.24 14.58 1.96
N THR A 49 42.05 15.08 2.89
CA THR A 49 43.44 14.65 3.07
C THR A 49 43.81 14.73 4.55
N SER A 50 43.95 13.56 5.19
CA SER A 50 44.95 13.25 6.23
C SER A 50 44.58 11.99 7.01
N PHE A 51 45.28 10.88 6.75
CA PHE A 51 45.56 9.85 7.77
C PHE A 51 46.98 9.28 7.51
N PRO A 52 47.76 9.00 8.56
CA PRO A 52 49.19 8.74 8.44
C PRO A 52 49.50 7.26 8.20
N SER A 53 50.64 7.04 7.56
CA SER A 53 51.27 5.74 7.31
C SER A 53 51.67 5.04 8.60
N SER A 54 51.25 3.78 8.79
CA SER A 54 51.98 2.84 9.63
C SER A 54 52.04 1.47 8.97
N SER A 55 53.26 0.95 8.92
CA SER A 55 53.66 -0.29 8.28
C SER A 55 53.33 -1.49 9.17
N THR A 56 52.57 -2.45 8.63
CA THR A 56 52.53 -3.83 9.16
C THR A 56 52.57 -4.81 7.99
N ARG A 57 53.55 -5.72 8.01
CA ARG A 57 53.78 -6.76 7.00
C ARG A 57 52.69 -7.83 7.09
N PHE A 58 51.99 -8.08 5.99
CA PHE A 58 51.21 -9.32 5.81
C PHE A 58 52.08 -10.41 5.17
N PRO A 59 51.94 -11.69 5.57
CA PRO A 59 52.64 -12.79 4.93
C PRO A 59 52.10 -13.06 3.52
N ARG A 60 53.00 -13.43 2.60
CA ARG A 60 52.74 -13.62 1.16
C ARG A 60 51.75 -14.77 0.93
N CYS A 61 50.67 -14.51 0.19
CA CYS A 61 49.83 -15.56 -0.41
C CYS A 61 50.61 -16.30 -1.53
N ASN A 62 50.45 -17.61 -1.59
CA ASN A 62 51.00 -18.45 -2.68
C ASN A 62 50.39 -18.09 -4.04
N PRO A 63 51.13 -18.25 -5.15
CA PRO A 63 50.63 -17.94 -6.49
C PRO A 63 49.47 -18.86 -6.91
N CYS A 64 48.48 -18.25 -7.56
CA CYS A 64 47.30 -18.90 -8.13
C CYS A 64 47.71 -19.88 -9.25
N PRO A 65 47.17 -21.11 -9.33
CA PRO A 65 47.44 -22.02 -10.44
C PRO A 65 46.82 -21.51 -11.76
N PRO A 66 47.37 -21.89 -12.92
CA PRO A 66 46.91 -21.37 -14.20
C PRO A 66 45.49 -21.82 -14.55
N ARG A 67 44.77 -20.94 -15.27
CA ARG A 67 43.42 -21.16 -15.81
C ARG A 67 43.30 -22.51 -16.51
N LEU A 68 42.42 -23.37 -15.99
CA LEU A 68 41.84 -24.46 -16.76
C LEU A 68 40.97 -23.86 -17.89
N SER A 69 41.33 -24.16 -19.13
CA SER A 69 40.52 -23.86 -20.30
C SER A 69 39.25 -24.71 -20.27
N MET A 70 38.11 -24.12 -19.91
CA MET A 70 36.82 -24.76 -20.15
C MET A 70 36.47 -24.58 -21.63
N GLN A 71 36.41 -25.71 -22.34
CA GLN A 71 35.78 -25.78 -23.66
C GLN A 71 34.27 -25.49 -23.52
N PRO A 72 33.63 -24.86 -24.52
CA PRO A 72 32.21 -24.57 -24.47
C PRO A 72 31.42 -25.87 -24.58
N GLN A 73 30.72 -26.24 -23.52
CA GLN A 73 29.66 -27.24 -23.63
C GLN A 73 28.48 -26.57 -24.34
N ASN A 74 28.20 -27.03 -25.55
CA ASN A 74 26.94 -26.75 -26.25
C ASN A 74 25.80 -27.40 -25.44
N GLY A 75 25.21 -26.63 -24.53
CA GLY A 75 23.94 -26.93 -23.91
C GLY A 75 22.97 -25.82 -24.30
N ASP A 76 21.92 -26.17 -25.03
CA ASP A 76 20.85 -25.25 -25.35
C ASP A 76 20.26 -24.67 -24.05
N PRO A 77 19.96 -23.35 -24.00
CA PRO A 77 19.28 -22.79 -22.84
C PRO A 77 17.94 -23.50 -22.66
N MET A 78 17.63 -23.88 -21.41
CA MET A 78 16.35 -24.45 -21.05
C MET A 78 15.26 -23.40 -21.26
N VAL A 79 14.68 -23.38 -22.46
CA VAL A 79 13.52 -22.56 -22.83
C VAL A 79 12.28 -23.27 -22.29
N LEU A 80 11.63 -22.67 -21.29
CA LEU A 80 10.29 -23.10 -20.88
C LEU A 80 9.34 -22.90 -22.08
N PRO A 81 8.57 -23.92 -22.50
CA PRO A 81 7.75 -23.82 -23.69
C PRO A 81 6.68 -22.74 -23.52
N GLY A 82 6.70 -21.75 -24.42
CA GLY A 82 5.60 -20.80 -24.62
C GLY A 82 4.38 -21.49 -25.23
N PRO A 83 3.19 -20.88 -25.18
CA PRO A 83 1.95 -21.56 -25.53
C PRO A 83 1.86 -21.77 -27.04
N SER A 84 1.83 -23.04 -27.47
CA SER A 84 1.31 -23.43 -28.78
C SER A 84 -0.20 -23.66 -28.68
N GLY A 85 -0.95 -23.03 -29.59
CA GLY A 85 -2.40 -22.89 -29.51
C GLY A 85 -3.24 -24.15 -29.81
N ASP A 86 -4.45 -24.06 -29.28
CA ASP A 86 -5.75 -24.61 -29.68
C ASP A 86 -5.93 -26.13 -29.84
N SER A 87 -6.67 -26.73 -28.89
CA SER A 87 -7.83 -27.57 -29.22
C SER A 87 -8.62 -27.94 -27.96
N GLY A 88 -9.95 -27.81 -28.05
CA GLY A 88 -10.89 -28.59 -27.22
C GLY A 88 -11.60 -27.80 -26.12
N ARG A 89 -12.71 -27.15 -26.47
CA ARG A 89 -13.78 -26.80 -25.52
C ARG A 89 -14.30 -28.09 -24.86
N ALA A 90 -13.76 -28.42 -23.70
CA ALA A 90 -14.50 -29.13 -22.67
C ALA A 90 -15.05 -28.06 -21.71
N ALA A 91 -16.36 -28.02 -21.55
CA ALA A 91 -17.01 -27.17 -20.56
C ALA A 91 -16.65 -27.73 -19.16
N GLU A 92 -15.53 -27.27 -18.59
CA GLU A 92 -15.25 -27.45 -17.18
C GLU A 92 -16.27 -26.66 -16.37
N ALA A 93 -16.78 -27.27 -15.31
CA ALA A 93 -17.71 -26.67 -14.38
C ALA A 93 -17.10 -25.40 -13.76
N GLY A 94 -17.44 -24.25 -14.35
CA GLY A 94 -17.61 -22.94 -13.71
C GLY A 94 -16.46 -22.42 -12.86
N VAL A 95 -15.22 -22.34 -13.37
CA VAL A 95 -14.25 -21.39 -12.79
C VAL A 95 -14.84 -19.99 -12.99
N PRO A 96 -15.10 -19.21 -11.92
CA PRO A 96 -15.61 -17.86 -12.06
C PRO A 96 -14.67 -17.06 -12.95
N GLY A 97 -15.24 -16.30 -13.90
CA GLY A 97 -14.46 -15.40 -14.74
C GLY A 97 -13.67 -14.37 -13.93
N PRO A 98 -12.66 -13.72 -14.52
CA PRO A 98 -11.85 -12.73 -13.83
C PRO A 98 -12.70 -11.62 -13.23
N VAL A 99 -12.34 -11.17 -12.02
CA VAL A 99 -13.09 -10.14 -11.29
C VAL A 99 -12.32 -8.83 -11.32
N ARG A 100 -12.95 -7.76 -11.80
CA ARG A 100 -12.36 -6.42 -11.78
C ARG A 100 -12.39 -5.81 -10.39
N ILE A 101 -11.25 -5.28 -9.98
CA ILE A 101 -11.07 -4.55 -8.74
C ILE A 101 -10.38 -3.21 -9.02
N ALA A 102 -10.60 -2.23 -8.13
CA ALA A 102 -9.92 -0.95 -8.16
C ALA A 102 -9.04 -0.79 -6.93
N VAL A 103 -7.78 -0.38 -7.13
CA VAL A 103 -6.89 0.06 -6.06
C VAL A 103 -6.82 1.59 -6.04
N GLY A 104 -7.17 2.18 -4.90
CA GLY A 104 -7.23 3.63 -4.72
C GLY A 104 -5.92 4.22 -4.23
N GLN A 105 -5.65 5.44 -4.68
CA GLN A 105 -4.63 6.32 -4.14
C GLN A 105 -5.24 7.68 -3.85
N MET A 106 -4.92 8.25 -2.70
CA MET A 106 -5.39 9.58 -2.31
C MET A 106 -4.41 10.29 -1.37
N THR A 107 -4.70 11.55 -1.06
CA THR A 107 -3.99 12.34 -0.07
C THR A 107 -4.97 12.82 0.99
N SER A 108 -5.18 12.01 2.04
CA SER A 108 -6.05 12.40 3.15
C SER A 108 -5.47 13.57 3.94
N ASN A 109 -6.32 14.37 4.55
CA ASN A 109 -5.94 15.51 5.39
C ASN A 109 -6.80 15.57 6.68
N GLY A 110 -6.74 16.69 7.41
CA GLY A 110 -7.47 16.91 8.66
C GLY A 110 -8.97 17.19 8.51
N ASP A 111 -9.56 17.04 7.33
CA ASP A 111 -10.98 17.26 7.05
C ASP A 111 -11.65 15.95 6.63
N GLN A 112 -12.46 15.37 7.54
CA GLN A 112 -13.16 14.11 7.30
C GLN A 112 -14.19 14.20 6.16
N GLU A 113 -14.80 15.35 5.96
CA GLU A 113 -15.80 15.57 4.91
C GLU A 113 -15.12 15.64 3.53
N ALA A 114 -14.02 16.39 3.42
CA ALA A 114 -13.22 16.46 2.20
C ALA A 114 -12.63 15.08 1.81
N ASN A 115 -12.16 14.33 2.80
CA ASN A 115 -11.65 12.97 2.60
C ASN A 115 -12.75 12.01 2.15
N LEU A 116 -13.93 12.07 2.76
CA LEU A 116 -15.10 11.29 2.36
C LEU A 116 -15.53 11.63 0.93
N ALA A 117 -15.60 12.91 0.56
CA ALA A 117 -15.93 13.34 -0.80
C ALA A 117 -14.93 12.79 -1.82
N THR A 118 -13.64 12.73 -1.47
CA THR A 118 -12.61 12.10 -2.29
C THR A 118 -12.84 10.60 -2.44
N CYS A 119 -13.10 9.90 -1.33
CA CYS A 119 -13.40 8.46 -1.35
C CYS A 119 -14.66 8.16 -2.18
N ALA A 120 -15.70 8.98 -2.08
CA ALA A 120 -16.93 8.86 -2.86
C ALA A 120 -16.67 9.00 -4.35
N ARG A 121 -15.82 9.94 -4.77
CA ARG A 121 -15.39 10.07 -6.17
C ARG A 121 -14.63 8.83 -6.65
N LEU A 122 -13.66 8.34 -5.88
CA LEU A 122 -12.91 7.12 -6.23
C LEU A 122 -13.82 5.88 -6.32
N ALA A 123 -14.81 5.77 -5.44
CA ALA A 123 -15.82 4.71 -5.47
C ALA A 123 -16.70 4.79 -6.72
N LYS A 124 -17.11 6.00 -7.11
CA LYS A 124 -17.84 6.24 -8.35
C LYS A 124 -17.00 5.86 -9.57
N ASP A 125 -15.75 6.31 -9.63
CA ASP A 125 -14.81 5.98 -10.72
C ASP A 125 -14.64 4.45 -10.83
N ALA A 126 -14.55 3.74 -9.70
CA ALA A 126 -14.44 2.28 -9.67
C ALA A 126 -15.72 1.58 -10.16
N ALA A 127 -16.89 2.05 -9.73
CA ALA A 127 -18.18 1.53 -10.18
C ALA A 127 -18.38 1.74 -11.69
N GLU A 128 -18.04 2.92 -12.22
CA GLU A 128 -18.09 3.24 -13.66
C GLU A 128 -17.12 2.38 -14.47
N ALA A 129 -15.97 1.99 -13.90
CA ALA A 129 -15.03 1.05 -14.51
C ALA A 129 -15.49 -0.44 -14.45
N GLY A 130 -16.65 -0.71 -13.85
CA GLY A 130 -17.20 -2.06 -13.70
C GLY A 130 -16.49 -2.90 -12.65
N CYS A 131 -15.81 -2.27 -11.68
CA CYS A 131 -15.17 -2.97 -10.58
C CYS A 131 -16.22 -3.50 -9.59
N ARG A 132 -15.94 -4.65 -8.98
CA ARG A 132 -16.78 -5.24 -7.93
C ARG A 132 -16.34 -4.82 -6.53
N MET A 133 -15.11 -4.36 -6.37
CA MET A 133 -14.53 -3.96 -5.10
C MET A 133 -13.51 -2.83 -5.29
N LEU A 134 -13.56 -1.82 -4.41
CA LEU A 134 -12.56 -0.75 -4.29
C LEU A 134 -11.77 -0.92 -2.99
N PHE A 135 -10.45 -0.80 -3.09
CA PHE A 135 -9.53 -0.78 -1.96
C PHE A 135 -9.05 0.65 -1.71
N LEU A 136 -9.36 1.19 -0.54
CA LEU A 136 -8.94 2.51 -0.07
C LEU A 136 -7.76 2.38 0.90
N PRO A 137 -6.87 3.38 0.97
CA PRO A 137 -5.64 3.27 1.75
C PRO A 137 -5.86 3.33 3.28
N GLU A 138 -4.78 3.10 4.02
CA GLU A 138 -4.72 3.40 5.45
C GLU A 138 -5.00 4.90 5.68
N CYS A 139 -5.62 5.23 6.81
CA CYS A 139 -5.97 6.61 7.18
C CYS A 139 -6.82 7.35 6.13
N PHE A 140 -7.57 6.64 5.28
CA PHE A 140 -8.40 7.25 4.23
C PHE A 140 -9.35 8.33 4.79
N SER A 141 -9.89 8.13 5.99
CA SER A 141 -10.83 9.04 6.64
C SER A 141 -10.20 10.31 7.22
N PHE A 142 -8.94 10.26 7.68
CA PHE A 142 -8.34 11.38 8.40
C PHE A 142 -6.82 11.26 8.54
N ILE A 143 -6.11 12.36 8.30
CA ILE A 143 -4.70 12.56 8.67
C ILE A 143 -4.54 13.96 9.25
N GLY A 144 -4.48 14.06 10.58
CA GLY A 144 -4.24 15.30 11.31
C GLY A 144 -2.74 15.66 11.44
N GLU A 145 -2.47 16.77 12.11
CA GLU A 145 -1.11 17.22 12.43
C GLU A 145 -0.54 16.59 13.71
N SER A 146 -1.41 15.98 14.52
CA SER A 146 -1.05 15.38 15.80
C SER A 146 -1.81 14.07 16.08
N GLN A 147 -1.24 13.27 16.99
CA GLN A 147 -1.90 12.06 17.51
C GLN A 147 -3.20 12.40 18.26
N ALA A 148 -3.20 13.50 19.03
CA ALA A 148 -4.38 13.97 19.76
C ALA A 148 -5.56 14.31 18.83
N GLU A 149 -5.28 14.92 17.67
CA GLU A 149 -6.31 15.13 16.64
C GLU A 149 -6.87 13.82 16.10
N SER A 150 -6.03 12.80 15.92
CA SER A 150 -6.48 11.48 15.45
C SER A 150 -7.38 10.78 16.48
N VAL A 151 -7.07 10.93 17.78
CA VAL A 151 -7.93 10.45 18.88
C VAL A 151 -9.25 11.20 18.89
N ALA A 152 -9.22 12.54 18.79
CA ALA A 152 -10.40 13.38 18.79
C ALA A 152 -11.31 13.15 17.56
N ALA A 153 -10.73 12.83 16.41
CA ALA A 153 -11.47 12.53 15.17
C ALA A 153 -11.99 11.08 15.11
N SER A 154 -11.63 10.22 16.07
CA SER A 154 -12.04 8.82 16.07
C SER A 154 -13.54 8.66 16.24
N GLN A 155 -14.09 7.62 15.63
CA GLN A 155 -15.51 7.29 15.73
C GLN A 155 -15.70 5.78 15.92
N PRO A 156 -16.80 5.32 16.54
CA PRO A 156 -17.11 3.90 16.56
C PRO A 156 -17.53 3.42 15.16
N LEU A 157 -17.46 2.11 14.91
CA LEU A 157 -17.83 1.53 13.60
C LEU A 157 -19.34 1.61 13.27
N ASN A 158 -20.18 1.95 14.25
CA ASN A 158 -21.59 2.29 14.05
C ASN A 158 -21.84 3.81 14.09
N GLY A 159 -20.77 4.62 14.02
CA GLY A 159 -20.83 6.07 14.03
C GLY A 159 -21.26 6.68 12.69
N PRO A 160 -21.52 8.00 12.67
CA PRO A 160 -22.09 8.68 11.52
C PRO A 160 -21.18 8.66 10.28
N LEU A 161 -19.85 8.71 10.44
CA LEU A 161 -18.94 8.62 9.30
C LEU A 161 -18.95 7.23 8.66
N MET A 162 -18.97 6.17 9.46
CA MET A 162 -19.04 4.81 8.92
C MET A 162 -20.37 4.56 8.21
N GLU A 163 -21.48 5.10 8.73
CA GLU A 163 -22.79 5.01 8.07
C GLU A 163 -22.78 5.66 6.67
N GLN A 164 -22.05 6.76 6.48
CA GLN A 164 -21.89 7.35 5.14
C GLN A 164 -21.14 6.42 4.17
N TYR A 165 -20.12 5.69 4.63
CA TYR A 165 -19.47 4.66 3.81
C TYR A 165 -20.37 3.46 3.51
N ARG A 166 -21.21 3.05 4.47
CA ARG A 166 -22.23 2.00 4.23
C ARG A 166 -23.25 2.43 3.18
N GLN A 167 -23.71 3.68 3.23
CA GLN A 167 -24.59 4.26 2.22
C GLN A 167 -23.92 4.36 0.85
N LEU A 168 -22.65 4.76 0.81
CA LEU A 168 -21.87 4.82 -0.42
C LEU A 168 -21.78 3.43 -1.08
N ALA A 169 -21.39 2.40 -0.32
CA ALA A 169 -21.32 1.02 -0.78
C ALA A 169 -22.67 0.53 -1.35
N ARG A 170 -23.77 0.77 -0.62
CA ARG A 170 -25.15 0.46 -1.05
C ARG A 170 -25.52 1.15 -2.35
N SER A 171 -25.30 2.46 -2.42
CA SER A 171 -25.75 3.28 -3.57
C SER A 171 -25.06 2.90 -4.87
N LEU A 172 -23.81 2.42 -4.78
CA LEU A 172 -23.00 2.02 -5.92
C LEU A 172 -23.03 0.51 -6.19
N GLY A 173 -23.63 -0.29 -5.30
CA GLY A 173 -23.56 -1.75 -5.37
C GLY A 173 -22.13 -2.29 -5.34
N LEU A 174 -21.23 -1.60 -4.62
CA LEU A 174 -19.78 -1.78 -4.67
C LEU A 174 -19.25 -2.23 -3.30
N TRP A 175 -18.39 -3.25 -3.28
CA TRP A 175 -17.67 -3.62 -2.06
C TRP A 175 -16.56 -2.62 -1.76
N LEU A 176 -16.37 -2.28 -0.48
CA LEU A 176 -15.34 -1.34 -0.06
C LEU A 176 -14.38 -2.00 0.94
N SER A 177 -13.09 -2.01 0.64
CA SER A 177 -12.01 -2.22 1.61
C SER A 177 -11.56 -0.84 2.11
N LEU A 178 -11.91 -0.52 3.34
CA LEU A 178 -11.61 0.72 4.03
C LEU A 178 -10.35 0.52 4.87
N GLY A 179 -9.20 0.87 4.31
CA GLY A 179 -7.91 0.30 4.70
C GLY A 179 -7.32 0.66 6.07
N GLY A 180 -7.91 1.62 6.79
CA GLY A 180 -7.45 2.02 8.12
C GLY A 180 -8.27 3.18 8.67
N PHE A 181 -9.42 2.87 9.23
CA PHE A 181 -10.33 3.81 9.89
C PHE A 181 -9.86 4.11 11.31
N GLN A 182 -9.99 5.36 11.76
CA GLN A 182 -9.76 5.73 13.15
C GLN A 182 -10.94 5.27 14.03
N GLU A 183 -10.96 3.98 14.38
CA GLU A 183 -11.96 3.41 15.27
C GLU A 183 -11.69 3.86 16.72
N THR A 184 -12.72 4.27 17.46
CA THR A 184 -12.59 4.54 18.89
C THR A 184 -11.97 3.34 19.63
N GLY A 185 -10.90 3.60 20.38
CA GLY A 185 -10.10 2.54 21.01
C GLY A 185 -10.63 2.07 22.37
N PRO A 186 -9.82 1.32 23.11
CA PRO A 186 -10.21 0.73 24.39
C PRO A 186 -10.29 1.74 25.55
N ASP A 187 -9.65 2.90 25.39
CA ASP A 187 -9.56 3.95 26.40
C ASP A 187 -9.49 5.34 25.73
N PRO A 188 -9.64 6.44 26.49
CA PRO A 188 -9.68 7.80 25.92
C PRO A 188 -8.38 8.26 25.23
N GLY A 189 -7.25 7.59 25.45
CA GLY A 189 -5.94 7.94 24.89
C GLY A 189 -5.61 7.20 23.61
N HIS A 190 -6.31 6.11 23.30
CA HIS A 190 -5.99 5.23 22.18
C HIS A 190 -7.14 5.08 21.20
N ILE A 191 -6.79 4.96 19.92
CA ILE A 191 -7.67 4.50 18.84
C ILE A 191 -7.28 3.08 18.41
N TYR A 192 -8.10 2.45 17.58
CA TYR A 192 -7.64 1.37 16.73
C TYR A 192 -7.44 1.88 15.29
N ASN A 193 -6.42 1.36 14.61
CA ASN A 193 -6.27 1.49 13.17
C ASN A 193 -6.97 0.28 12.52
N THR A 194 -8.19 0.49 12.05
CA THR A 194 -9.11 -0.61 11.71
C THR A 194 -9.38 -0.67 10.22
N HIS A 195 -8.90 -1.74 9.57
CA HIS A 195 -9.27 -2.08 8.21
C HIS A 195 -10.66 -2.73 8.21
N VAL A 196 -11.64 -2.07 7.59
CA VAL A 196 -13.03 -2.52 7.52
C VAL A 196 -13.37 -3.00 6.11
N VAL A 197 -14.12 -4.08 5.99
CA VAL A 197 -14.71 -4.52 4.71
C VAL A 197 -16.22 -4.37 4.76
N LEU A 198 -16.74 -3.59 3.81
CA LEU A 198 -18.17 -3.43 3.58
C LEU A 198 -18.58 -4.17 2.32
N ASP A 199 -19.69 -4.91 2.37
CA ASP A 199 -20.28 -5.51 1.18
C ASP A 199 -21.08 -4.49 0.34
N SER A 200 -21.60 -4.92 -0.82
CA SER A 200 -22.42 -4.08 -1.70
C SER A 200 -23.79 -3.69 -1.11
N ASN A 201 -24.20 -4.29 0.01
CA ASN A 201 -25.39 -3.89 0.79
C ASN A 201 -24.99 -2.94 1.93
N GLY A 202 -23.73 -2.52 2.00
CA GLY A 202 -23.21 -1.69 3.06
C GLY A 202 -23.15 -2.41 4.41
N GLU A 203 -23.16 -3.73 4.44
CA GLU A 203 -22.96 -4.51 5.65
C GLU A 203 -21.48 -4.65 5.98
N LEU A 204 -21.15 -4.49 7.26
CA LEU A 204 -19.81 -4.72 7.76
C LEU A 204 -19.58 -6.23 7.89
N VAL A 205 -18.86 -6.81 6.93
CA VAL A 205 -18.63 -8.26 6.86
C VAL A 205 -17.32 -8.69 7.50
N ALA A 206 -16.36 -7.77 7.65
CA ALA A 206 -15.13 -8.02 8.39
C ALA A 206 -14.52 -6.72 8.95
N ARG A 207 -13.75 -6.88 10.03
CA ARG A 207 -12.86 -5.85 10.56
C ARG A 207 -11.54 -6.49 10.97
N TYR A 208 -10.45 -5.79 10.73
CA TYR A 208 -9.10 -6.14 11.17
C TYR A 208 -8.51 -4.92 11.86
N ARG A 209 -8.00 -5.09 13.08
CA ARG A 209 -7.27 -4.03 13.79
C ARG A 209 -5.79 -4.30 13.61
N LYS A 210 -5.03 -3.30 13.18
CA LYS A 210 -3.59 -3.40 12.89
C LYS A 210 -2.84 -4.04 14.05
N ILE A 211 -2.18 -5.17 13.79
CA ILE A 211 -1.46 -5.94 14.80
C ILE A 211 -0.10 -5.31 15.08
N HIS A 212 0.65 -4.95 14.03
CA HIS A 212 1.99 -4.40 14.18
C HIS A 212 1.97 -2.87 14.08
N LEU A 213 2.16 -2.20 15.21
CA LEU A 213 2.25 -0.75 15.28
C LEU A 213 3.66 -0.27 14.91
N PHE A 214 3.74 0.88 14.23
CA PHE A 214 4.99 1.47 13.81
C PHE A 214 5.63 2.29 14.93
N ASP A 215 6.45 1.61 15.73
CA ASP A 215 7.28 2.22 16.75
C ASP A 215 8.74 2.19 16.31
N VAL A 216 9.30 3.37 16.04
CA VAL A 216 10.69 3.57 15.66
C VAL A 216 11.31 4.60 16.59
N ASP A 217 12.32 4.16 17.33
CA ASP A 217 13.19 4.98 18.17
C ASP A 217 14.62 4.86 17.64
N VAL A 218 14.99 5.78 16.74
CA VAL A 218 16.37 5.82 16.24
C VAL A 218 17.17 6.73 17.16
N PRO A 219 18.25 6.26 17.81
CA PRO A 219 19.13 7.11 18.59
C PRO A 219 19.62 8.29 17.73
N SER A 220 19.41 9.52 18.20
CA SER A 220 19.70 10.78 17.46
C SER A 220 18.94 10.96 16.12
N GLY A 221 17.91 10.15 15.87
CA GLY A 221 17.07 10.19 14.68
C GLY A 221 15.60 10.50 15.00
N PRO A 222 14.69 10.28 14.04
CA PRO A 222 13.27 10.48 14.25
C PRO A 222 12.71 9.45 15.24
N VAL A 223 11.92 9.95 16.20
CA VAL A 223 11.11 9.13 17.10
C VAL A 223 9.67 9.18 16.61
N LEU A 224 9.14 8.04 16.18
CA LEU A 224 7.74 7.89 15.83
C LEU A 224 7.17 6.68 16.56
N MET A 225 6.24 6.92 17.48
CA MET A 225 5.61 5.88 18.30
C MET A 225 4.11 5.88 18.01
N GLU A 226 3.66 5.02 17.10
CA GLU A 226 2.23 4.81 16.81
C GLU A 226 1.49 4.30 18.06
N SER A 227 2.17 3.48 18.89
CA SER A 227 1.60 2.90 20.12
C SER A 227 1.16 3.92 21.17
N ARG A 228 1.67 5.17 21.14
CA ARG A 228 1.28 6.23 22.09
C ARG A 228 -0.18 6.65 21.98
N SER A 229 -0.80 6.41 20.82
CA SER A 229 -2.18 6.82 20.55
C SER A 229 -2.98 5.74 19.83
N THR A 230 -2.43 4.56 19.60
CA THR A 230 -3.09 3.47 18.89
C THR A 230 -2.86 2.17 19.63
N ALA A 231 -3.93 1.43 19.88
CA ALA A 231 -3.86 0.09 20.48
C ALA A 231 -3.72 -0.97 19.37
N PRO A 232 -2.93 -2.03 19.59
CA PRO A 232 -2.77 -3.10 18.62
C PRO A 232 -4.00 -4.01 18.57
N GLY A 233 -4.24 -4.61 17.40
CA GLY A 233 -5.15 -5.74 17.26
C GLY A 233 -4.50 -7.06 17.70
N THR A 234 -5.33 -8.10 17.82
CA THR A 234 -4.91 -9.42 18.34
C THR A 234 -5.25 -10.58 17.41
N GLU A 235 -5.87 -10.31 16.25
CA GLU A 235 -6.46 -11.35 15.39
C GLU A 235 -6.12 -11.12 13.92
N ALA A 236 -5.60 -12.16 13.26
CA ALA A 236 -5.49 -12.21 11.81
C ALA A 236 -6.85 -12.57 11.20
N VAL A 237 -7.27 -11.83 10.17
CA VAL A 237 -8.63 -11.92 9.61
C VAL A 237 -8.59 -12.16 8.10
N ALA A 238 -9.39 -13.12 7.64
CA ALA A 238 -9.69 -13.32 6.23
C ALA A 238 -11.20 -13.47 6.02
N VAL A 239 -11.71 -12.94 4.92
CA VAL A 239 -13.14 -12.90 4.59
C VAL A 239 -13.37 -13.22 3.12
N ASP A 240 -14.48 -13.89 2.81
CA ASP A 240 -14.85 -14.17 1.42
C ASP A 240 -15.46 -12.92 0.77
N THR A 241 -14.99 -12.58 -0.43
CA THR A 241 -15.40 -11.38 -1.18
C THR A 241 -15.57 -11.73 -2.66
N PRO A 242 -16.13 -10.84 -3.49
CA PRO A 242 -16.13 -11.01 -4.94
C PRO A 242 -14.72 -11.15 -5.53
N ALA A 243 -13.70 -10.55 -4.91
CA ALA A 243 -12.30 -10.68 -5.34
C ALA A 243 -11.65 -12.00 -4.90
N GLY A 244 -12.39 -12.90 -4.25
CA GLY A 244 -11.90 -14.12 -3.63
C GLY A 244 -11.75 -13.98 -2.12
N ARG A 245 -11.10 -14.97 -1.50
CA ARG A 245 -10.81 -14.93 -0.06
C ARG A 245 -9.74 -13.89 0.23
N LEU A 246 -10.13 -12.81 0.89
CA LEU A 246 -9.32 -11.63 1.15
C LEU A 246 -8.70 -11.69 2.55
N GLY A 247 -7.37 -11.73 2.64
CA GLY A 247 -6.63 -11.53 3.87
C GLY A 247 -6.42 -10.04 4.16
N LEU A 248 -6.70 -9.63 5.40
CA LEU A 248 -6.65 -8.23 5.83
C LEU A 248 -5.35 -7.96 6.60
N THR A 249 -4.65 -6.91 6.17
CA THR A 249 -3.49 -6.33 6.87
C THR A 249 -3.54 -4.80 6.77
N THR A 250 -2.59 -4.12 7.40
CA THR A 250 -2.41 -2.66 7.27
C THR A 250 -0.93 -2.30 7.34
N CYS A 251 -0.41 -1.64 6.31
CA CYS A 251 0.86 -0.92 6.29
C CYS A 251 2.06 -1.67 6.89
N TYR A 252 2.44 -1.37 8.13
CA TYR A 252 3.64 -1.89 8.78
C TYR A 252 3.65 -3.41 8.92
N ASP A 253 2.45 -4.03 8.94
CA ASP A 253 2.27 -5.47 8.82
C ASP A 253 3.08 -6.07 7.65
N LEU A 254 3.24 -5.32 6.54
CA LEU A 254 3.99 -5.74 5.35
C LEU A 254 5.40 -6.26 5.67
N ARG A 255 6.01 -5.81 6.77
CA ARG A 255 7.36 -6.23 7.18
C ARG A 255 7.41 -7.61 7.82
N PHE A 256 6.27 -8.18 8.22
CA PHE A 256 6.17 -9.41 9.00
C PHE A 256 5.64 -10.55 8.10
N PRO A 257 6.51 -11.29 7.40
CA PRO A 257 6.10 -12.34 6.45
C PRO A 257 5.22 -13.43 7.07
N GLU A 258 5.37 -13.68 8.37
CA GLU A 258 4.64 -14.71 9.11
C GLU A 258 3.13 -14.49 9.07
N LEU A 259 2.68 -13.22 9.15
CA LEU A 259 1.27 -12.86 9.05
C LEU A 259 0.71 -13.19 7.66
N PHE A 260 1.45 -12.85 6.61
CA PHE A 260 1.02 -13.09 5.23
C PHE A 260 1.00 -14.60 4.92
N ALA A 261 2.01 -15.33 5.38
CA ALA A 261 2.06 -16.79 5.27
C ALA A 261 0.88 -17.44 6.02
N HIS A 262 0.54 -16.97 7.23
CA HIS A 262 -0.63 -17.45 7.96
C HIS A 262 -1.93 -17.17 7.20
N LEU A 263 -2.12 -15.94 6.70
CA LEU A 263 -3.30 -15.57 5.92
C LEU A 263 -3.46 -16.42 4.65
N ALA A 264 -2.39 -16.60 3.88
CA ALA A 264 -2.43 -17.35 2.63
C ALA A 264 -2.64 -18.86 2.85
N TRP A 265 -1.83 -19.47 3.74
CA TRP A 265 -1.76 -20.92 3.84
C TRP A 265 -2.72 -21.52 4.86
N GLU A 266 -3.04 -20.80 5.94
CA GLU A 266 -3.88 -21.31 7.03
C GLU A 266 -5.27 -20.71 7.00
N ARG A 267 -5.39 -19.46 6.53
CA ARG A 267 -6.70 -18.81 6.30
C ARG A 267 -7.16 -18.86 4.85
N GLY A 268 -6.38 -19.47 3.95
CA GLY A 268 -6.77 -19.71 2.56
C GLY A 268 -6.89 -18.45 1.71
N ALA A 269 -6.22 -17.35 2.08
CA ALA A 269 -6.30 -16.11 1.33
C ALA A 269 -5.76 -16.29 -0.12
N GLN A 270 -6.53 -15.76 -1.06
CA GLN A 270 -6.22 -15.67 -2.48
C GLN A 270 -5.78 -14.26 -2.87
N VAL A 271 -6.24 -13.27 -2.10
CA VAL A 271 -5.89 -11.85 -2.22
C VAL A 271 -5.44 -11.36 -0.85
N LEU A 272 -4.40 -10.55 -0.81
CA LEU A 272 -3.83 -9.97 0.40
C LEU A 272 -3.89 -8.44 0.24
N ALA A 273 -4.70 -7.76 1.06
CA ALA A 273 -4.78 -6.31 1.03
C ALA A 273 -3.74 -5.68 1.95
N VAL A 274 -3.02 -4.69 1.42
CA VAL A 274 -1.96 -3.94 2.13
C VAL A 274 -2.21 -2.42 2.03
N PRO A 275 -3.36 -1.92 2.52
CA PRO A 275 -3.63 -0.50 2.57
C PRO A 275 -2.60 0.21 3.45
N SER A 276 -2.07 1.33 2.97
CA SER A 276 -0.85 1.90 3.57
C SER A 276 -0.71 3.41 3.45
N ALA A 277 -0.04 4.01 4.43
CA ALA A 277 0.51 5.36 4.37
C ALA A 277 2.04 5.34 4.55
N PHE A 278 2.75 4.73 3.61
CA PHE A 278 4.21 4.56 3.66
C PHE A 278 4.95 5.89 3.59
N THR A 279 5.97 6.08 4.44
CA THR A 279 6.85 7.25 4.36
C THR A 279 7.69 7.23 3.08
N VAL A 280 8.02 8.40 2.52
CA VAL A 280 8.73 8.55 1.23
C VAL A 280 10.05 7.78 1.20
N ILE A 281 10.90 7.93 2.22
CA ILE A 281 12.23 7.30 2.25
C ILE A 281 12.11 5.78 2.27
N THR A 282 11.27 5.24 3.16
CA THR A 282 11.10 3.78 3.24
C THR A 282 10.32 3.23 2.06
N GLY A 283 9.42 4.01 1.47
CA GLY A 283 8.63 3.64 0.31
C GLY A 283 9.52 3.45 -0.91
N ALA A 284 10.39 4.42 -1.18
CA ALA A 284 11.35 4.36 -2.28
C ALA A 284 12.26 3.12 -2.24
N ALA A 285 12.63 2.66 -1.04
CA ALA A 285 13.50 1.51 -0.87
C ALA A 285 12.76 0.16 -0.80
N HIS A 286 11.59 0.10 -0.16
CA HIS A 286 11.02 -1.17 0.29
C HIS A 286 9.63 -1.48 -0.27
N TRP A 287 8.85 -0.48 -0.70
CA TRP A 287 7.43 -0.64 -1.00
C TRP A 287 7.17 -1.75 -2.02
N GLU A 288 7.66 -1.60 -3.24
CA GLU A 288 7.42 -2.57 -4.31
C GLU A 288 8.09 -3.92 -4.00
N VAL A 289 9.31 -3.91 -3.46
CA VAL A 289 10.08 -5.13 -3.16
C VAL A 289 9.33 -6.02 -2.18
N LEU A 290 8.82 -5.44 -1.08
CA LEU A 290 8.08 -6.21 -0.08
C LEU A 290 6.73 -6.69 -0.62
N LEU A 291 5.99 -5.85 -1.34
CA LEU A 291 4.69 -6.25 -1.91
C LEU A 291 4.85 -7.42 -2.89
N ARG A 292 5.86 -7.36 -3.76
CA ARG A 292 6.16 -8.44 -4.69
C ARG A 292 6.62 -9.70 -3.96
N ALA A 293 7.45 -9.57 -2.92
CA ALA A 293 7.85 -10.70 -2.09
C ALA A 293 6.62 -11.41 -1.48
N ARG A 294 5.67 -10.66 -0.89
CA ARG A 294 4.42 -11.24 -0.36
C ARG A 294 3.61 -11.95 -1.43
N ALA A 295 3.48 -11.37 -2.61
CA ALA A 295 2.73 -11.99 -3.71
C ALA A 295 3.35 -13.33 -4.14
N ILE A 296 4.68 -13.35 -4.30
CA ILE A 296 5.44 -14.52 -4.75
C ILE A 296 5.43 -15.63 -3.68
N GLU A 297 5.80 -15.30 -2.43
CA GLU A 297 5.97 -16.31 -1.37
C GLU A 297 4.64 -16.89 -0.88
N CYS A 298 3.54 -16.14 -1.02
CA CYS A 298 2.19 -16.56 -0.66
C CYS A 298 1.36 -17.08 -1.84
N GLN A 299 1.88 -16.96 -3.08
CA GLN A 299 1.19 -17.28 -4.32
C GLN A 299 -0.25 -16.75 -4.32
N ALA A 300 -0.36 -15.44 -4.09
CA ALA A 300 -1.61 -14.72 -3.92
C ALA A 300 -1.50 -13.34 -4.58
N TYR A 301 -2.63 -12.77 -4.99
CA TYR A 301 -2.65 -11.37 -5.42
C TYR A 301 -2.37 -10.47 -4.22
N VAL A 302 -1.65 -9.38 -4.43
CA VAL A 302 -1.43 -8.33 -3.43
C VAL A 302 -2.04 -7.04 -3.95
N VAL A 303 -2.93 -6.44 -3.17
CA VAL A 303 -3.62 -5.18 -3.51
C VAL A 303 -3.23 -4.12 -2.50
N ALA A 304 -2.46 -3.12 -2.95
CA ALA A 304 -1.82 -2.15 -2.08
C ALA A 304 -2.32 -0.74 -2.38
N ALA A 305 -3.42 -0.36 -1.73
CA ALA A 305 -3.93 1.01 -1.76
C ALA A 305 -3.01 1.92 -0.95
N ALA A 306 -2.70 3.11 -1.47
CA ALA A 306 -1.67 3.97 -0.87
C ALA A 306 -2.16 5.40 -0.62
N GLN A 307 -1.74 5.98 0.50
CA GLN A 307 -1.65 7.44 0.62
C GLN A 307 -0.48 7.95 -0.22
N ALA A 308 -0.63 9.14 -0.81
CA ALA A 308 0.38 9.79 -1.62
C ALA A 308 0.51 11.27 -1.29
N GLY A 309 1.66 11.86 -1.60
CA GLY A 309 1.87 13.30 -1.53
C GLY A 309 1.84 13.85 -0.11
N ARG A 310 1.76 15.18 -0.02
CA ARG A 310 1.89 15.92 1.24
C ARG A 310 0.54 16.10 1.91
N HIS A 311 0.38 15.54 3.09
CA HIS A 311 -0.85 15.62 3.89
C HIS A 311 -0.94 16.93 4.67
N ASN A 312 0.20 17.34 5.23
CA ASN A 312 0.38 18.57 6.01
C ASN A 312 1.88 18.93 6.06
N ASN A 313 2.24 19.93 6.84
CA ASN A 313 3.62 20.43 6.93
C ASN A 313 4.64 19.40 7.48
N LYS A 314 4.17 18.32 8.12
CA LYS A 314 5.03 17.34 8.83
C LYS A 314 4.95 15.93 8.24
N ARG A 315 3.98 15.65 7.37
CA ARG A 315 3.70 14.29 6.89
C ARG A 315 3.51 14.24 5.36
N GLU A 316 4.26 13.35 4.74
CA GLU A 316 4.21 13.05 3.32
C GLU A 316 4.27 11.53 3.11
N SER A 317 3.45 11.02 2.20
CA SER A 317 3.40 9.59 1.86
C SER A 317 3.91 9.31 0.46
N TYR A 318 4.49 8.12 0.28
CA TYR A 318 5.16 7.71 -0.93
C TYR A 318 4.23 7.56 -2.15
N GLY A 319 2.98 7.13 -1.95
CA GLY A 319 2.07 6.78 -3.04
C GLY A 319 2.41 5.42 -3.65
N HIS A 320 2.38 5.36 -4.99
CA HIS A 320 2.60 4.14 -5.76
C HIS A 320 1.60 3.01 -5.42
N ALA A 321 0.31 3.32 -5.35
CA ALA A 321 -0.72 2.29 -5.25
C ALA A 321 -0.64 1.31 -6.44
N LEU A 322 -0.68 0.01 -6.16
CA LEU A 322 -0.45 -1.03 -7.16
C LEU A 322 -1.12 -2.36 -6.82
N VAL A 323 -1.28 -3.21 -7.85
CA VAL A 323 -1.70 -4.61 -7.71
C VAL A 323 -0.60 -5.52 -8.27
N VAL A 324 -0.25 -6.56 -7.51
CA VAL A 324 0.70 -7.61 -7.91
C VAL A 324 -0.03 -8.93 -8.08
N ASP A 325 0.27 -9.67 -9.15
CA ASP A 325 -0.25 -11.01 -9.37
C ASP A 325 0.51 -12.08 -8.55
N PRO A 326 0.00 -13.33 -8.46
CA PRO A 326 0.66 -14.42 -7.73
C PRO A 326 2.06 -14.80 -8.21
N TRP A 327 2.49 -14.33 -9.39
CA TRP A 327 3.83 -14.54 -9.93
C TRP A 327 4.80 -13.39 -9.59
N GLY A 328 4.30 -12.33 -8.96
CA GLY A 328 5.07 -11.15 -8.63
C GLY A 328 5.13 -10.10 -9.73
N THR A 329 4.28 -10.18 -10.75
CA THR A 329 4.14 -9.15 -11.80
C THR A 329 3.26 -8.02 -11.31
N VAL A 330 3.68 -6.76 -11.48
CA VAL A 330 2.80 -5.61 -11.20
C VAL A 330 1.83 -5.44 -12.36
N VAL A 331 0.56 -5.75 -12.13
CA VAL A 331 -0.49 -5.78 -13.17
C VAL A 331 -1.31 -4.50 -13.25
N ALA A 332 -1.30 -3.68 -12.20
CA ALA A 332 -1.90 -2.35 -12.22
C ALA A 332 -1.12 -1.38 -11.32
N ARG A 333 -1.02 -0.12 -11.75
CA ARG A 333 -0.49 1.01 -10.98
C ARG A 333 -0.98 2.32 -11.57
N LEU A 334 -1.04 3.36 -10.76
CA LEU A 334 -1.19 4.72 -11.27
C LEU A 334 0.08 5.14 -12.01
N PRO A 335 -0.02 5.76 -13.20
CA PRO A 335 1.14 6.25 -13.94
C PRO A 335 1.88 7.37 -13.19
N ASP A 336 1.13 8.28 -12.56
CA ASP A 336 1.67 9.34 -11.73
C ASP A 336 1.52 8.94 -10.25
N PRO A 337 2.61 8.78 -9.49
CA PRO A 337 2.55 8.36 -8.09
C PRO A 337 2.04 9.45 -7.14
N GLY A 338 1.93 10.72 -7.57
CA GLY A 338 1.48 11.83 -6.73
C GLY A 338 -0.01 12.16 -6.87
N VAL A 339 -0.71 11.63 -7.87
CA VAL A 339 -2.12 11.98 -8.12
C VAL A 339 -3.09 11.11 -7.33
N THR A 340 -4.24 11.69 -6.98
CA THR A 340 -5.38 10.93 -6.46
C THR A 340 -6.14 10.27 -7.61
N GLY A 341 -6.37 8.97 -7.52
CA GLY A 341 -7.04 8.21 -8.58
C GLY A 341 -7.15 6.73 -8.24
N ILE A 342 -7.60 5.94 -9.21
CA ILE A 342 -7.65 4.48 -9.12
C ILE A 342 -6.81 3.85 -10.23
N ALA A 343 -6.29 2.65 -9.97
CA ALA A 343 -5.86 1.73 -11.01
C ALA A 343 -6.74 0.48 -10.96
N VAL A 344 -7.05 -0.09 -12.12
CA VAL A 344 -7.95 -1.25 -12.26
C VAL A 344 -7.14 -2.49 -12.62
N ALA A 345 -7.44 -3.60 -11.96
CA ALA A 345 -6.85 -4.91 -12.23
C ALA A 345 -7.93 -5.99 -12.31
N GLU A 346 -7.61 -7.11 -12.94
CA GLU A 346 -8.43 -8.31 -12.93
C GLU A 346 -7.81 -9.37 -12.03
N VAL A 347 -8.60 -9.89 -11.10
CA VAL A 347 -8.23 -11.07 -10.30
C VAL A 347 -8.63 -12.31 -11.10
N ASP A 348 -7.65 -12.95 -11.75
CA ASP A 348 -7.80 -14.23 -12.45
C ASP A 348 -7.52 -15.39 -11.50
N PHE A 349 -8.58 -16.09 -11.08
CA PHE A 349 -8.49 -17.29 -10.24
C PHE A 349 -7.84 -18.47 -10.97
N GLY A 350 -7.95 -18.54 -12.29
CA GLY A 350 -7.25 -19.52 -13.11
C GLY A 350 -5.75 -19.30 -13.09
N LEU A 351 -5.28 -18.05 -13.16
CA LEU A 351 -3.84 -17.73 -13.00
C LEU A 351 -3.34 -18.15 -11.63
N LEU A 352 -4.11 -17.88 -10.57
CA LEU A 352 -3.76 -18.28 -9.22
C LEU A 352 -3.64 -19.81 -9.09
N ALA A 353 -4.63 -20.55 -9.60
CA ALA A 353 -4.60 -22.02 -9.60
C ALA A 353 -3.38 -22.56 -10.37
N ARG A 354 -3.14 -22.10 -11.60
CA ARG A 354 -1.99 -22.52 -12.43
C ARG A 354 -0.65 -22.19 -11.75
N THR A 355 -0.56 -21.06 -11.05
CA THR A 355 0.66 -20.67 -10.33
C THR A 355 0.97 -21.65 -9.21
N ARG A 356 -0.04 -22.00 -8.40
CA ARG A 356 0.09 -22.95 -7.29
C ARG A 356 0.33 -24.39 -7.79
N GLU A 357 -0.24 -24.77 -8.93
CA GLU A 357 -0.01 -26.08 -9.55
C GLU A 357 1.43 -26.21 -10.07
N ARG A 358 1.93 -25.23 -10.83
CA ARG A 358 3.26 -25.28 -11.44
C ARG A 358 4.40 -25.11 -10.43
N MET A 359 4.14 -24.40 -9.34
CA MET A 359 5.08 -24.19 -8.25
C MET A 359 4.40 -24.54 -6.93
N PRO A 360 4.33 -25.82 -6.53
CA PRO A 360 3.52 -26.27 -5.38
C PRO A 360 4.17 -25.95 -4.03
N CYS A 361 4.34 -24.66 -3.74
CA CYS A 361 5.02 -24.19 -2.52
C CYS A 361 4.31 -24.66 -1.26
N GLN A 362 2.98 -24.70 -1.25
CA GLN A 362 2.21 -25.18 -0.10
C GLN A 362 2.59 -26.61 0.29
N LEU A 363 2.64 -27.53 -0.67
CA LEU A 363 3.04 -28.92 -0.45
C LEU A 363 4.46 -29.02 0.11
N HIS A 364 5.39 -28.24 -0.44
CA HIS A 364 6.77 -28.22 0.04
C HIS A 364 6.89 -27.58 1.43
N ARG A 365 6.06 -26.58 1.74
CA ARG A 365 5.98 -25.95 3.06
C ARG A 365 5.51 -26.96 4.10
N GLU A 366 4.44 -27.70 3.82
CA GLU A 366 3.89 -28.74 4.72
C GLU A 366 4.95 -29.81 5.04
N LYS A 367 5.70 -30.26 4.03
CA LYS A 367 6.80 -31.21 4.21
C LYS A 367 7.97 -30.64 5.01
N GLY A 368 8.33 -29.38 4.77
CA GLY A 368 9.47 -28.72 5.41
C GLY A 368 9.20 -28.12 6.79
N ARG A 369 7.93 -27.81 7.12
CA ARG A 369 7.55 -27.05 8.33
C ARG A 369 8.03 -27.72 9.61
N ALA A 370 8.01 -29.05 9.67
CA ALA A 370 8.46 -29.82 10.84
C ALA A 370 9.93 -29.54 11.20
N ALA A 371 10.77 -29.13 10.24
CA ALA A 371 12.19 -28.88 10.47
C ALA A 371 12.49 -27.63 11.31
N TYR A 372 11.53 -26.69 11.43
CA TYR A 372 11.70 -25.44 12.19
C TYR A 372 10.50 -25.11 13.10
N ALA A 373 9.44 -25.92 13.09
CA ALA A 373 8.28 -25.71 13.97
C ALA A 373 8.60 -25.93 15.46
N ASN A 374 9.48 -26.88 15.79
CA ASN A 374 9.83 -27.21 17.17
C ASN A 374 10.75 -26.17 17.83
N ASP A 375 11.56 -25.48 17.04
CA ASP A 375 12.44 -24.41 17.54
C ASP A 375 11.64 -23.17 17.95
N VAL A 376 10.50 -22.90 17.29
CA VAL A 376 9.62 -21.77 17.61
C VAL A 376 8.82 -22.01 18.90
N ALA A 377 8.44 -23.26 19.19
CA ALA A 377 7.73 -23.61 20.42
C ALA A 377 8.62 -23.63 21.67
N GLY A 378 9.93 -23.88 21.50
CA GLY A 378 10.92 -23.90 22.59
C GLY A 378 11.47 -22.53 22.99
N VAL A 379 11.33 -21.52 22.12
CA VAL A 379 11.70 -20.13 22.43
C VAL A 379 10.51 -19.43 23.05
N SER A 380 10.21 -19.74 24.32
CA SER A 380 9.29 -18.90 25.10
C SER A 380 9.84 -17.48 25.17
N VAL A 381 9.01 -16.50 24.80
CA VAL A 381 9.29 -15.05 24.88
C VAL A 381 9.28 -14.59 26.35
N SER A 382 10.11 -15.19 27.21
CA SER A 382 10.22 -14.82 28.62
C SER A 382 11.60 -14.31 29.04
N ALA A 383 12.54 -14.10 28.10
CA ALA A 383 13.94 -13.87 28.47
C ALA A 383 14.60 -12.58 27.94
N ARG A 384 13.89 -11.66 27.26
CA ARG A 384 14.55 -10.46 26.68
C ARG A 384 13.89 -9.10 26.91
N VAL A 385 13.00 -8.97 27.89
CA VAL A 385 12.50 -7.66 28.35
C VAL A 385 13.04 -7.29 29.74
N ALA A 386 13.70 -8.22 30.44
CA ALA A 386 14.21 -7.99 31.80
C ALA A 386 15.65 -7.40 31.87
N SER A 387 16.34 -7.18 30.76
CA SER A 387 17.72 -6.66 30.78
C SER A 387 17.87 -5.20 30.34
N ALA A 388 16.79 -4.46 30.16
CA ALA A 388 16.83 -3.04 29.74
C ALA A 388 16.42 -2.05 30.86
N THR A 389 16.13 -2.53 32.08
CA THR A 389 15.69 -1.68 33.21
C THR A 389 16.54 -1.83 34.48
N ALA A 390 17.65 -2.57 34.45
CA ALA A 390 18.52 -2.75 35.62
C ALA A 390 19.71 -1.77 35.71
N ASP A 391 20.08 -1.06 34.63
CA ASP A 391 21.29 -0.22 34.61
C ASP A 391 21.03 1.30 34.74
N VAL A 392 19.88 1.71 35.27
CA VAL A 392 19.56 3.16 35.50
C VAL A 392 19.30 3.48 36.99
N VAL A 393 19.57 2.56 37.92
CA VAL A 393 19.44 2.84 39.38
C VAL A 393 20.74 2.58 40.16
N ALA A 394 21.89 2.48 39.49
CA ALA A 394 23.19 2.49 40.16
C ALA A 394 24.22 3.23 39.32
N GLY A 395 24.33 4.54 39.53
CA GLY A 395 25.33 5.43 38.93
C GLY A 395 25.22 6.83 39.51
#